data_AF-A0A2Z2KD26-F1
#
_entry.id   AF-A0A2Z2KD26-F1
#
_cell.length_a   1.000
_cell.length_b   1.000
_cell.length_c   1.000
_cell.angle_alpha   90.00
_cell.angle_beta   90.00
_cell.angle_gamma   90.00
#
_symmetry.space_group_name_H-M   'P 1'
#
loop_
_entity.id
_entity.type
_entity.pdbx_description
1 polymer ?
#
loop_
_entity_poly.entity_id
_entity_poly.type
_entity_poly.pdbx_seq_one_letter_code
_entity_poly.pdbx_strand_id
1 'polypeptide(L)'
;MTQVQITDSELNRKLAELMGYSVRKSASCYQIIKGPSYGHWQAEESHAWADAPDYCSDPAASLEAGKAAIAKSQIDYLHNLSKVTNPNADDFAPWTPDEIIKLLSATPRERAEAAYITLSQKE
;
A
#
# COMPACT_ATOMS: atom_id res chain seq x y z
N MET A 1 15.23 -4.18 -7.78
CA MET A 1 14.60 -4.61 -6.51
C MET A 1 13.43 -5.48 -6.92
N THR A 2 13.42 -6.75 -6.52
CA THR A 2 12.36 -7.69 -6.91
C THR A 2 11.05 -7.33 -6.21
N GLN A 3 9.93 -7.53 -6.92
CA GLN A 3 8.56 -7.41 -6.43
C GLN A 3 8.41 -7.93 -5.00
N VAL A 4 7.65 -7.24 -4.15
CA VAL A 4 7.52 -7.62 -2.73
C VAL A 4 6.86 -9.00 -2.65
N GLN A 5 7.62 -10.02 -2.22
CA GLN A 5 7.15 -11.42 -2.10
C GLN A 5 6.25 -11.63 -0.87
N ILE A 6 5.16 -10.88 -0.79
CA ILE A 6 4.11 -11.04 0.22
C ILE A 6 2.76 -11.18 -0.46
N THR A 7 1.81 -11.85 0.18
CA THR A 7 0.45 -12.00 -0.37
C THR A 7 -0.28 -10.66 -0.35
N ASP A 8 -1.29 -10.51 -1.21
CA ASP A 8 -2.13 -9.30 -1.27
C ASP A 8 -2.78 -9.01 0.08
N SER A 9 -3.25 -10.05 0.78
CA SER A 9 -3.82 -9.92 2.12
C SER A 9 -2.81 -9.40 3.14
N GLU A 10 -1.55 -9.85 3.07
CA GLU A 10 -0.50 -9.42 3.98
C GLU A 10 -0.02 -8.00 3.64
N LEU A 11 0.08 -7.65 2.36
CA LEU A 11 0.38 -6.29 1.93
C LEU A 11 -0.73 -5.33 2.34
N ASN A 12 -2.00 -5.68 2.10
CA ASN A 12 -3.15 -4.84 2.47
C ASN A 12 -3.16 -4.56 3.97
N ARG A 13 -2.90 -5.57 4.80
CA ARG A 13 -2.78 -5.40 6.25
C ARG A 13 -1.63 -4.45 6.61
N LYS A 14 -0.40 -4.73 6.15
CA LYS A 14 0.77 -3.92 6.50
C LYS A 14 0.63 -2.47 6.05
N LEU A 15 0.06 -2.26 4.86
CA LEU A 15 -0.22 -0.94 4.33
C LEU A 15 -1.33 -0.25 5.12
N ALA A 16 -2.38 -0.96 5.53
CA ALA A 16 -3.40 -0.42 6.42
C ALA A 16 -2.79 0.05 7.75
N GLU A 17 -1.91 -0.74 8.37
CA GLU A 17 -1.19 -0.36 9.58
C GLU A 17 -0.42 0.96 9.40
N LEU A 18 0.34 1.10 8.30
CA LEU A 18 1.06 2.33 7.95
C LEU A 18 0.11 3.51 7.66
N MET A 19 -1.08 3.25 7.17
CA MET A 19 -2.13 4.24 6.90
C MET A 19 -2.97 4.62 8.15
N GLY A 20 -2.52 4.16 9.33
CA GLY A 20 -3.10 4.51 10.63
C GLY A 20 -4.26 3.62 11.07
N TYR A 21 -4.47 2.46 10.43
CA TYR A 21 -5.42 1.47 10.91
C TYR A 21 -4.79 0.62 12.02
N SER A 22 -5.59 0.18 12.97
CA SER A 22 -5.19 -0.76 14.02
C SER A 22 -6.37 -1.63 14.42
N VAL A 23 -6.12 -2.70 15.18
CA VAL A 23 -7.19 -3.53 15.73
C VAL A 23 -7.40 -3.22 17.21
N ARG A 24 -8.65 -2.94 17.55
CA ARG A 24 -9.13 -2.85 18.93
C ARG A 24 -9.72 -4.19 19.35
N LYS A 25 -9.33 -4.68 20.53
CA LYS A 25 -9.91 -5.87 21.16
C LYS A 25 -10.85 -5.49 22.30
N SER A 26 -11.99 -6.18 22.41
CA SER A 26 -12.91 -6.08 23.55
C SER A 26 -13.50 -7.45 23.87
N ALA A 27 -13.37 -7.90 25.12
CA ALA A 27 -13.73 -9.25 25.57
C ALA A 27 -13.17 -10.36 24.65
N SER A 28 -13.97 -10.84 23.71
CA SER A 28 -13.67 -11.90 22.74
C SER A 28 -13.92 -11.46 21.29
N CYS A 29 -13.95 -10.15 21.02
CA CYS A 29 -14.16 -9.59 19.69
C CYS A 29 -13.05 -8.60 19.31
N TYR A 30 -12.86 -8.43 18.01
CA TYR A 30 -11.87 -7.57 17.36
C TYR A 30 -12.57 -6.62 16.42
N GLN A 31 -12.13 -5.37 16.35
CA GLN A 31 -12.65 -4.36 15.43
C GLN A 31 -11.47 -3.60 14.83
N ILE A 32 -11.42 -3.49 13.50
CA ILE A 32 -10.47 -2.56 12.88
C ILE A 32 -10.93 -1.12 13.09
N ILE A 33 -10.00 -0.26 13.47
CA ILE A 33 -10.24 1.15 13.77
C ILE A 33 -9.27 2.03 12.99
N LYS A 34 -9.77 3.20 12.59
CA LYS A 34 -8.98 4.34 12.15
C LYS A 34 -9.63 5.58 12.77
N GLY A 35 -8.95 6.19 13.74
CA GLY A 35 -9.59 7.14 14.65
C GLY A 35 -10.56 6.44 15.62
N PRO A 36 -11.78 6.96 15.87
CA PRO A 36 -12.66 6.43 16.92
C PRO A 36 -13.32 5.08 16.58
N SER A 37 -13.58 4.80 15.30
CA SER A 37 -14.19 3.55 14.81
C SER A 37 -14.05 3.42 13.29
N TYR A 38 -14.05 2.20 12.74
CA TYR A 38 -14.10 1.99 11.30
C TYR A 38 -14.92 0.75 10.90
N GLY A 39 -14.44 -0.45 11.21
CA GLY A 39 -15.08 -1.72 10.80
C GLY A 39 -16.06 -2.27 11.83
N HIS A 40 -16.47 -3.52 11.61
CA HIS A 40 -17.40 -4.24 12.49
C HIS A 40 -16.66 -5.02 13.57
N TRP A 41 -17.37 -5.36 14.65
CA TRP A 41 -16.88 -6.31 15.63
C TRP A 41 -16.92 -7.73 15.04
N GLN A 42 -15.79 -8.41 15.08
CA GLN A 42 -15.59 -9.75 14.54
C GLN A 42 -15.10 -10.68 15.65
N ALA A 43 -15.41 -11.97 15.55
CA ALA A 43 -14.94 -12.97 16.52
C ALA A 43 -13.43 -13.23 16.40
N GLU A 44 -12.85 -13.03 15.22
CA GLU A 44 -11.43 -13.26 14.93
C GLU A 44 -10.77 -12.00 14.38
N GLU A 45 -9.49 -11.80 14.71
CA GLU A 45 -8.70 -10.66 14.24
C GLU A 45 -8.53 -10.65 12.71
N SER A 46 -8.35 -11.83 12.10
CA SER A 46 -8.27 -12.00 10.64
C SER A 46 -9.49 -11.44 9.93
N HIS A 47 -10.70 -11.72 10.45
CA HIS A 47 -11.94 -11.19 9.91
C HIS A 47 -12.08 -9.68 10.14
N ALA A 48 -11.55 -9.14 11.23
CA ALA A 48 -11.52 -7.68 11.43
C ALA A 48 -10.64 -6.99 10.38
N TRP A 49 -9.51 -7.60 9.99
CA TRP A 49 -8.65 -7.08 8.92
C TRP A 49 -9.28 -7.15 7.52
N ALA A 50 -10.29 -8.00 7.31
CA ALA A 50 -11.03 -8.05 6.04
C ALA A 50 -11.84 -6.76 5.77
N ASP A 51 -12.14 -5.99 6.81
CA ASP A 51 -12.78 -4.67 6.67
C ASP A 51 -11.77 -3.57 6.25
N ALA A 52 -10.46 -3.82 6.30
CA ALA A 52 -9.46 -2.85 5.83
C ALA A 52 -9.61 -2.56 4.32
N PRO A 53 -9.20 -1.38 3.83
CA PRO A 53 -9.21 -1.11 2.39
C PRO A 53 -8.39 -2.14 1.61
N ASP A 54 -8.93 -2.62 0.50
CA ASP A 54 -8.22 -3.53 -0.41
C ASP A 54 -7.33 -2.73 -1.38
N TYR A 55 -6.16 -2.32 -0.92
CA TYR A 55 -5.21 -1.57 -1.73
C TYR A 55 -4.70 -2.36 -2.94
N CYS A 56 -4.67 -3.68 -2.88
CA CYS A 56 -4.15 -4.52 -3.96
C CYS A 56 -5.12 -4.66 -5.13
N SER A 57 -6.43 -4.52 -4.90
CA SER A 57 -7.45 -4.72 -5.93
C SER A 57 -8.32 -3.50 -6.21
N ASP A 58 -8.46 -2.56 -5.26
CA ASP A 58 -9.26 -1.34 -5.43
C ASP A 58 -8.42 -0.17 -5.99
N PRO A 59 -8.71 0.32 -7.21
CA PRO A 59 -8.03 1.47 -7.79
C PRO A 59 -8.11 2.76 -6.96
N ALA A 60 -9.20 2.96 -6.20
CA ALA A 60 -9.38 4.15 -5.37
C ALA A 60 -8.55 4.05 -4.09
N ALA A 61 -8.63 2.93 -3.37
CA ALA A 61 -7.82 2.70 -2.18
C ALA A 61 -6.31 2.77 -2.47
N SER A 62 -5.84 2.11 -3.54
CA SER A 62 -4.43 2.19 -3.96
C SER A 62 -3.97 3.61 -4.27
N LEU A 63 -4.85 4.46 -4.84
CA LEU A 63 -4.52 5.85 -5.10
C LEU A 63 -4.35 6.64 -3.80
N GLU A 64 -5.19 6.40 -2.79
CA GLU A 64 -5.05 7.04 -1.47
C GLU A 64 -3.76 6.61 -0.76
N ALA A 65 -3.36 5.34 -0.84
CA ALA A 65 -2.06 4.89 -0.33
C ALA A 65 -0.89 5.56 -1.07
N GLY A 66 -0.99 5.68 -2.41
CA GLY A 66 -0.01 6.41 -3.22
C GLY A 66 0.12 7.88 -2.81
N LYS A 67 -1.00 8.57 -2.56
CA LYS A 67 -0.99 9.96 -2.06
C LYS A 67 -0.29 10.08 -0.71
N ALA A 68 -0.54 9.15 0.22
CA ALA A 68 0.14 9.14 1.51
C ALA A 68 1.66 8.91 1.36
N ALA A 69 2.07 8.00 0.47
CA ALA A 69 3.48 7.76 0.18
C ALA A 69 4.15 8.99 -0.46
N ILE A 70 3.49 9.66 -1.41
CA ILE A 70 3.95 10.93 -2.02
C ILE A 70 4.10 12.01 -0.93
N ALA A 71 3.14 12.12 -0.01
CA ALA A 71 3.19 13.08 1.07
C ALA A 71 4.38 12.84 2.02
N LYS A 72 4.79 11.57 2.19
CA LYS A 72 5.99 11.20 2.95
C LYS A 72 7.27 11.48 2.17
N SER A 73 7.38 10.99 0.94
CA SER A 73 8.52 11.23 0.05
C SER A 73 8.13 11.05 -1.41
N GLN A 74 8.04 12.16 -2.14
CA GLN A 74 7.65 12.17 -3.56
C GLN A 74 8.65 11.43 -4.43
N ILE A 75 9.95 11.63 -4.17
CA ILE A 75 11.05 11.06 -4.93
C ILE A 75 11.14 9.55 -4.70
N ASP A 76 11.09 9.11 -3.44
CA ASP A 76 11.18 7.67 -3.13
C ASP A 76 9.96 6.92 -3.67
N TYR A 77 8.76 7.47 -3.54
CA TYR A 77 7.56 6.85 -4.12
C TYR A 77 7.70 6.65 -5.63
N LEU A 78 8.16 7.68 -6.34
CA LEU A 78 8.32 7.64 -7.78
C LEU A 78 9.38 6.61 -8.22
N HIS A 79 10.52 6.55 -7.52
CA HIS A 79 11.53 5.52 -7.77
C HIS A 79 11.03 4.11 -7.45
N ASN A 80 10.32 3.93 -6.34
CA ASN A 80 9.75 2.64 -5.96
C ASN A 80 8.69 2.18 -6.97
N LEU A 81 7.84 3.08 -7.46
CA LEU A 81 6.85 2.78 -8.50
C LEU A 81 7.52 2.41 -9.82
N SER A 82 8.61 3.11 -10.19
CA SER A 82 9.42 2.76 -11.36
C SER A 82 10.04 1.37 -11.24
N LYS A 83 10.58 1.02 -10.08
CA LYS A 83 11.17 -0.30 -9.83
C LYS A 83 10.15 -1.43 -9.87
N VAL A 84 8.93 -1.16 -9.42
CA VAL A 84 7.84 -2.15 -9.42
C VAL A 84 7.28 -2.34 -10.85
N THR A 85 7.03 -1.25 -11.58
CA THR A 85 6.43 -1.30 -12.94
C THR A 85 7.45 -1.62 -14.04
N ASN A 86 8.73 -1.31 -13.80
CA ASN A 86 9.85 -1.59 -14.69
C ASN A 86 11.11 -2.01 -13.91
N PRO A 87 11.20 -3.27 -13.45
CA PRO A 87 12.31 -3.76 -12.64
C PRO A 87 13.70 -3.69 -13.29
N ASN A 88 13.75 -3.52 -14.61
CA ASN A 88 14.97 -3.47 -15.42
C ASN A 88 15.32 -2.03 -15.87
N ALA A 89 14.58 -1.01 -15.39
CA ALA A 89 14.90 0.37 -15.67
C ALA A 89 16.31 0.73 -15.15
N ASP A 90 17.05 1.51 -15.91
CA ASP A 90 18.32 2.08 -15.46
C ASP A 90 18.03 3.27 -14.54
N ASP A 91 18.43 3.16 -13.27
CA ASP A 91 18.22 4.18 -12.24
C ASP A 91 18.85 5.55 -12.61
N PHE A 92 19.79 5.60 -13.56
CA PHE A 92 20.49 6.82 -13.99
C PHE A 92 20.03 7.38 -15.34
N ALA A 93 19.16 6.68 -16.06
CA ALA A 93 18.68 7.13 -17.35
C ALA A 93 17.43 8.05 -17.20
N PRO A 94 17.26 9.07 -18.07
CA PRO A 94 16.00 9.78 -18.17
C PRO A 94 14.86 8.82 -18.55
N TRP A 95 13.68 8.96 -17.94
CA TRP A 95 12.54 8.16 -18.35
C TRP A 95 12.08 8.48 -19.75
N THR A 96 11.87 7.41 -20.52
CA THR A 96 11.24 7.43 -21.83
C THR A 96 9.73 7.67 -21.70
N PRO A 97 9.05 8.14 -22.77
CA PRO A 97 7.59 8.25 -22.78
C PRO A 97 6.88 6.93 -22.43
N ASP A 98 7.41 5.79 -22.88
CA ASP A 98 6.84 4.46 -22.59
C ASP A 98 6.93 4.11 -21.10
N GLU A 99 8.02 4.49 -20.43
CA GLU A 99 8.17 4.31 -18.98
C GLU A 99 7.21 5.21 -18.21
N ILE A 100 7.03 6.46 -18.65
CA ILE A 100 6.05 7.37 -18.05
C ILE A 100 4.63 6.81 -18.20
N ILE A 101 4.28 6.29 -19.38
CA ILE A 101 2.96 5.66 -19.61
C ILE A 101 2.77 4.47 -18.66
N LYS A 102 3.78 3.60 -18.50
CA LYS A 102 3.72 2.47 -17.56
C LYS A 102 3.47 2.91 -16.11
N LEU A 103 4.17 3.96 -15.66
CA LEU A 103 3.95 4.54 -14.32
C LEU A 103 2.51 5.05 -14.15
N LEU A 104 2.00 5.76 -15.15
CA LEU A 104 0.63 6.31 -15.14
C LEU A 104 -0.44 5.21 -15.20
N SER A 105 -0.12 4.06 -15.80
CA SER A 105 -1.02 2.89 -15.91
C SER A 105 -0.79 1.84 -14.83
N ALA A 106 -0.02 2.13 -13.78
CA ALA A 106 0.29 1.17 -12.72
C ALA A 106 -0.98 0.58 -12.08
N THR A 107 -1.01 -0.74 -11.98
CA THR A 107 -2.10 -1.50 -11.35
C THR A 107 -2.25 -1.13 -9.87
N PRO A 108 -3.41 -1.40 -9.25
CA PRO A 108 -3.60 -1.17 -7.82
C PRO A 108 -2.53 -1.87 -6.96
N ARG A 109 -2.21 -3.14 -7.28
CA ARG A 109 -1.16 -3.92 -6.61
C ARG A 109 0.21 -3.26 -6.71
N GLU A 110 0.61 -2.80 -7.89
CA GLU A 110 1.92 -2.13 -8.08
C GLU A 110 2.00 -0.80 -7.31
N ARG A 111 0.91 -0.02 -7.30
CA ARG A 111 0.80 1.20 -6.49
C ARG A 111 0.89 0.89 -4.99
N ALA A 112 0.24 -0.19 -4.53
CA ALA A 112 0.29 -0.63 -3.15
C ALA A 112 1.71 -1.07 -2.73
N GLU A 113 2.46 -1.76 -3.59
CA GLU A 113 3.87 -2.10 -3.31
C GLU A 113 4.73 -0.87 -3.15
N ALA A 114 4.67 0.04 -4.13
CA ALA A 114 5.44 1.27 -4.12
C ALA A 114 5.12 2.11 -2.87
N ALA A 115 3.84 2.20 -2.51
CA ALA A 115 3.39 2.88 -1.31
C ALA A 115 3.94 2.21 -0.04
N TYR A 116 3.85 0.89 0.08
CA TYR A 116 4.38 0.16 1.24
C TYR A 116 5.89 0.32 1.41
N ILE A 117 6.67 0.15 0.33
CA ILE A 117 8.13 0.33 0.38
C ILE A 117 8.46 1.74 0.88
N THR A 118 7.81 2.76 0.33
CA THR A 118 8.05 4.16 0.71
C THR A 118 7.64 4.45 2.16
N LEU A 119 6.43 4.02 2.56
CA LEU A 119 5.90 4.26 3.90
C LEU A 119 6.64 3.47 4.99
N SER A 120 7.24 2.32 4.65
CA SER A 120 7.99 1.47 5.59
C SER A 120 9.44 1.91 5.86
N GLN A 121 10.00 2.81 5.04
CA GLN A 121 11.32 3.40 5.30
C GLN A 121 11.32 4.16 6.64
N LYS A 122 12.37 3.98 7.46
CA LYS A 122 12.54 4.80 8.67
C LYS A 122 13.02 6.19 8.27
N GLU A 123 12.57 7.22 9.00
CA GLU A 123 13.11 8.58 8.90
C GLU A 123 14.61 8.63 9.23
#